data_AF-A0A5W0IE40-F1
#
_entry.id   AF-A0A5W0IE40-F1
#
_cell.length_a   1.000
_cell.length_b   1.000
_cell.length_c   1.000
_cell.angle_alpha   90.00
_cell.angle_beta   90.00
_cell.angle_gamma   90.00
#
_symmetry.space_group_name_H-M   'P 1'
#
loop_
_entity.id
_entity.type
_entity.pdbx_description
1 polymer ?
#
loop_
_entity_poly.entity_id
_entity_poly.type
_entity_poly.pdbx_seq_one_letter_code
_entity_poly.pdbx_strand_id
1 'polypeptide(L)'
;MSQLERIADVSPRAAIMESWLLIEEAAGKAGFVQGASIPRINPLLFIEWLVREGKIDKSTAILVDRMRKLRNEASHLRDFELTKDEAERYLKIAVQISLLIIEPESSVVLENE
;
A
#
# COMPACT_ATOMS: atom_id res chain seq x y z
N MET A 1 13.67 -14.55 -5.58
CA MET A 1 13.07 -14.17 -4.29
C MET A 1 13.49 -12.75 -3.96
N SER A 2 12.53 -11.84 -3.98
CA SER A 2 12.73 -10.45 -3.59
C SER A 2 12.96 -10.34 -2.08
N GLN A 3 13.55 -9.24 -1.62
CA GLN A 3 13.79 -9.01 -0.19
C GLN A 3 12.50 -9.00 0.63
N LEU A 4 11.38 -8.59 0.03
CA LEU A 4 10.08 -8.46 0.70
C LEU A 4 9.38 -9.81 0.89
N GLU A 5 9.51 -10.74 -0.05
CA GLU A 5 9.01 -12.12 0.11
C GLU A 5 9.68 -12.82 1.31
N ARG A 6 10.98 -12.59 1.52
CA ARG A 6 11.69 -13.11 2.71
C ARG A 6 11.18 -12.49 4.02
N ILE A 7 10.66 -11.27 4.00
CA ILE A 7 10.11 -10.62 5.20
C ILE A 7 8.75 -11.24 5.56
N ALA A 8 7.91 -11.59 4.57
CA ALA A 8 6.63 -12.26 4.82
C ALA A 8 6.80 -13.65 5.45
N ASP A 9 7.86 -14.38 5.08
CA ASP A 9 8.25 -15.65 5.71
C ASP A 9 8.72 -15.51 7.18
N VAL A 10 9.29 -14.35 7.53
CA VAL A 10 9.91 -14.13 8.86
C VAL A 10 8.95 -13.41 9.81
N SER A 11 8.10 -12.50 9.30
CA SER A 11 7.11 -11.76 10.09
C SER A 11 6.02 -11.14 9.18
N PRO A 12 4.80 -11.68 9.16
CA PRO A 12 3.65 -11.08 8.48
C PRO A 12 3.38 -9.63 8.93
N ARG A 13 3.65 -9.34 10.21
CA ARG A 13 3.57 -7.98 10.76
C ARG A 13 4.58 -7.04 10.09
N ALA A 14 5.82 -7.46 9.93
CA ALA A 14 6.81 -6.63 9.24
C ALA A 14 6.43 -6.47 7.76
N ALA A 15 5.94 -7.53 7.11
CA ALA A 15 5.54 -7.48 5.72
C ALA A 15 4.43 -6.45 5.46
N ILE A 16 3.38 -6.37 6.28
CA ILE A 16 2.32 -5.36 6.09
C ILE A 16 2.83 -3.92 6.35
N MET A 17 3.74 -3.75 7.32
CA MET A 17 4.37 -2.46 7.61
C MET A 17 5.22 -1.96 6.43
N GLU A 18 6.12 -2.81 5.94
CA GLU A 18 6.99 -2.51 4.80
C GLU A 18 6.20 -2.30 3.51
N SER A 19 5.16 -3.10 3.29
CA SER A 19 4.30 -2.94 2.12
C SER A 19 3.59 -1.58 2.11
N TRP A 20 3.12 -1.10 3.27
CA TRP A 20 2.51 0.23 3.34
C TRP A 20 3.53 1.35 3.17
N LEU A 21 4.75 1.17 3.71
CA LEU A 21 5.84 2.13 3.56
C LEU A 21 6.17 2.38 2.07
N LEU A 22 6.16 1.33 1.23
CA LEU A 22 6.36 1.46 -0.22
C LEU A 22 5.35 2.41 -0.88
N ILE A 23 4.09 2.33 -0.47
CA ILE A 23 3.02 3.20 -0.99
C ILE A 23 3.24 4.64 -0.49
N GLU A 24 3.61 4.82 0.78
CA GLU A 24 3.90 6.14 1.35
C GLU A 24 5.08 6.83 0.68
N GLU A 25 6.15 6.10 0.40
CA GLU A 25 7.32 6.62 -0.32
C GLU A 25 6.98 7.01 -1.75
N ALA A 26 6.21 6.19 -2.47
CA ALA A 26 5.71 6.50 -3.80
C ALA A 26 4.85 7.77 -3.79
N ALA A 27 3.89 7.84 -2.85
CA ALA A 27 2.99 8.96 -2.69
C ALA A 27 3.76 10.26 -2.35
N GLY A 28 4.79 10.16 -1.50
CA GLY A 28 5.66 11.28 -1.17
C GLY A 28 6.42 11.82 -2.38
N LYS A 29 6.99 10.92 -3.19
CA LYS A 29 7.68 11.28 -4.45
C LYS A 29 6.74 11.93 -5.47
N ALA A 30 5.48 11.48 -5.52
CA ALA A 30 4.45 12.03 -6.40
C ALA A 30 3.78 13.30 -5.87
N GLY A 31 4.14 13.76 -4.65
CA GLY A 31 3.64 15.02 -4.09
C GLY A 31 2.28 14.92 -3.39
N PHE A 32 1.80 13.71 -3.05
CA PHE A 32 0.58 13.50 -2.27
C PHE A 32 0.80 13.76 -0.77
N VAL A 33 1.29 14.96 -0.46
CA VAL A 33 1.60 15.44 0.88
C VAL A 33 0.62 16.52 1.32
N GLN A 34 0.36 16.61 2.62
CA GLN A 34 -0.42 17.66 3.25
C GLN A 34 0.28 18.17 4.53
N GLY A 35 0.02 19.42 4.89
CA GLY A 35 0.58 20.07 6.08
C GLY A 35 1.62 21.12 5.71
N ALA A 36 1.54 22.29 6.35
CA ALA A 36 2.40 23.43 6.01
C ALA A 36 3.83 23.30 6.56
N SER A 37 3.97 22.95 7.85
CA SER A 37 5.28 22.92 8.52
C SER A 37 5.88 21.52 8.61
N ILE A 38 5.05 20.47 8.62
CA ILE A 38 5.48 19.07 8.63
C ILE A 38 4.67 18.35 7.55
N PRO A 39 5.27 18.07 6.37
CA PRO A 39 4.58 17.35 5.31
C PRO A 39 4.28 15.92 5.77
N ARG A 40 3.04 15.49 5.58
CA ARG A 40 2.58 14.13 5.85
C ARG A 40 1.92 13.56 4.62
N ILE A 41 2.16 12.28 4.33
CA ILE A 41 1.41 11.58 3.29
C ILE A 41 -0.07 11.63 3.67
N ASN A 42 -0.93 12.02 2.72
CA ASN A 42 -2.36 11.89 2.87
C ASN A 42 -2.85 10.73 1.99
N PRO A 43 -3.19 9.57 2.58
CA PRO A 43 -3.58 8.42 1.81
C PRO A 43 -4.84 8.63 0.97
N LEU A 44 -5.75 9.47 1.45
CA LEU A 44 -7.00 9.74 0.75
C LEU A 44 -6.72 10.43 -0.60
N LEU A 45 -5.74 11.34 -0.66
CA LEU A 45 -5.42 12.09 -1.89
C LEU A 45 -4.98 11.17 -3.03
N PHE A 46 -4.05 10.24 -2.78
CA PHE A 46 -3.56 9.37 -3.85
C PHE A 46 -4.58 8.29 -4.21
N ILE A 47 -5.37 7.78 -3.24
CA ILE A 47 -6.41 6.78 -3.52
C ILE A 47 -7.53 7.40 -4.38
N GLU A 48 -8.01 8.59 -4.01
CA GLU A 48 -9.03 9.30 -4.79
C GLU A 48 -8.52 9.66 -6.19
N TRP A 49 -7.27 10.09 -6.29
CA TRP A 49 -6.63 10.36 -7.58
C TRP A 49 -6.56 9.09 -8.44
N LEU A 50 -6.08 7.96 -7.92
CA LEU A 50 -6.01 6.69 -8.67
C LEU A 50 -7.39 6.24 -9.19
N VAL A 51 -8.45 6.40 -8.38
CA VAL A 51 -9.82 6.09 -8.79
C VAL A 51 -10.31 7.06 -9.88
N ARG A 52 -10.08 8.36 -9.71
CA ARG A 52 -10.51 9.40 -10.66
C ARG A 52 -9.84 9.25 -12.03
N GLU A 53 -8.56 8.92 -12.05
CA GLU A 53 -7.79 8.67 -13.28
C GLU A 53 -8.07 7.27 -13.87
N GLY A 54 -8.98 6.49 -13.29
CA GLY A 54 -9.35 5.16 -13.77
C GLY A 54 -8.23 4.12 -13.67
N LYS A 55 -7.21 4.38 -12.84
CA LYS A 55 -6.06 3.48 -12.63
C LYS A 55 -6.41 2.30 -11.75
N ILE A 56 -7.34 2.50 -10.82
CA ILE A 56 -7.91 1.45 -9.99
C ILE A 56 -9.42 1.58 -9.91
N ASP A 57 -10.11 0.46 -9.69
CA ASP A 57 -11.53 0.45 -9.41
C ASP A 57 -11.84 0.67 -7.92
N LYS A 58 -13.13 0.80 -7.59
CA LYS A 58 -13.57 0.99 -6.20
C LYS A 58 -13.24 -0.21 -5.30
N SER A 59 -13.23 -1.43 -5.84
CA SER A 59 -12.86 -2.65 -5.13
C SER A 59 -11.42 -2.58 -4.65
N THR A 60 -10.51 -2.21 -5.54
CA THR A 60 -9.09 -2.04 -5.25
C THR A 60 -8.87 -0.91 -4.25
N ALA A 61 -9.57 0.21 -4.40
CA ALA A 61 -9.51 1.31 -3.43
C ALA A 61 -9.89 0.85 -2.01
N ILE A 62 -10.92 -0.01 -1.88
CA ILE A 62 -11.30 -0.62 -0.59
C ILE A 62 -10.19 -1.54 -0.06
N LEU A 63 -9.53 -2.31 -0.92
CA LEU A 63 -8.39 -3.16 -0.51
C LEU A 63 -7.21 -2.35 0.00
N VAL A 64 -6.87 -1.22 -0.65
CA VAL A 64 -5.81 -0.32 -0.21
C VAL A 64 -6.17 0.33 1.14
N ASP A 65 -7.42 0.73 1.35
CA ASP A 65 -7.86 1.24 2.65
C ASP A 65 -7.82 0.15 3.75
N ARG A 66 -8.17 -1.09 3.41
CA ARG A 66 -8.04 -2.23 4.35
C ARG A 66 -6.59 -2.46 4.74
N MET A 67 -5.67 -2.39 3.78
CA MET A 67 -4.24 -2.49 4.02
C MET A 67 -3.74 -1.42 4.99
N ARG A 68 -4.17 -0.16 4.81
CA ARG A 68 -3.87 0.95 5.73
C ARG A 68 -4.35 0.67 7.16
N LYS A 69 -5.55 0.10 7.30
CA LYS A 69 -6.11 -0.29 8.61
C LYS A 69 -5.28 -1.39 9.26
N LEU A 70 -4.91 -2.43 8.50
CA LEU A 70 -4.04 -3.51 8.99
C LEU A 70 -2.67 -3.01 9.41
N ARG A 71 -2.06 -2.06 8.66
CA ARG A 71 -0.82 -1.40 9.09
C ARG A 71 -0.99 -0.70 10.43
N ASN A 72 -2.09 0.03 10.60
CA ASN A 72 -2.37 0.73 11.86
C ASN A 72 -2.56 -0.25 13.02
N GLU A 73 -3.25 -1.36 12.80
CA GLU A 73 -3.40 -2.42 13.80
C GLU A 73 -2.04 -3.05 14.13
N ALA A 74 -1.25 -3.39 13.12
CA ALA A 74 0.10 -3.95 13.25
C ALA A 74 1.05 -3.05 14.07
N SER A 75 0.90 -1.72 13.98
CA SER A 75 1.75 -0.78 14.71
C SER A 75 1.31 -0.55 16.17
N HIS A 76 0.04 -0.78 16.51
CA HIS A 76 -0.50 -0.43 17.83
C HIS A 76 -0.89 -1.64 18.68
N LEU A 77 -1.37 -2.73 18.07
CA LEU A 77 -1.88 -3.89 18.79
C LEU A 77 -0.77 -4.91 19.03
N ARG A 78 -0.61 -5.31 20.29
CA ARG A 78 0.38 -6.34 20.67
C ARG A 78 0.01 -7.71 20.10
N ASP A 79 -1.29 -8.04 20.12
CA ASP A 79 -1.80 -9.34 19.66
C ASP A 79 -2.31 -9.32 18.21
N PHE A 80 -1.75 -8.45 17.36
CA PHE A 80 -2.06 -8.43 15.93
C PHE A 80 -1.57 -9.70 15.24
N GLU A 81 -2.49 -10.38 14.56
CA GLU A 81 -2.24 -11.55 13.73
C GLU A 81 -2.59 -11.24 12.27
N LEU A 82 -1.72 -11.66 11.37
CA LEU A 82 -1.92 -11.62 9.93
C LEU A 82 -1.32 -12.90 9.36
N THR A 83 -2.06 -13.60 8.52
CA THR A 83 -1.51 -14.81 7.88
C THR A 83 -0.44 -14.44 6.86
N LYS A 84 0.47 -15.38 6.59
CA LYS A 84 1.47 -15.21 5.52
C LYS A 84 0.79 -14.90 4.18
N ASP A 85 -0.23 -15.67 3.82
CA ASP A 85 -0.95 -15.49 2.55
C ASP A 85 -1.61 -14.11 2.43
N GLU A 86 -2.17 -13.57 3.52
CA GLU A 86 -2.68 -12.20 3.54
C GLU A 86 -1.56 -11.18 3.35
N ALA A 87 -0.44 -11.35 4.04
CA ALA A 87 0.71 -10.47 3.91
C ALA A 87 1.27 -10.47 2.47
N GLU A 88 1.37 -11.63 1.83
CA GLU A 88 1.81 -11.76 0.44
C GLU A 88 0.84 -11.09 -0.54
N ARG A 89 -0.48 -11.22 -0.33
CA ARG A 89 -1.48 -10.52 -1.15
C ARG A 89 -1.33 -9.00 -1.03
N TYR A 90 -1.21 -8.48 0.19
CA TYR A 90 -1.02 -7.04 0.39
C TYR A 90 0.30 -6.53 -0.17
N LEU A 91 1.36 -7.33 -0.13
CA LEU A 91 2.63 -6.98 -0.75
C LEU A 91 2.48 -6.80 -2.27
N LYS A 92 1.82 -7.74 -2.96
CA LYS A 92 1.57 -7.63 -4.41
C LYS A 92 0.77 -6.38 -4.76
N ILE A 93 -0.30 -6.12 -4.01
CA ILE A 93 -1.13 -4.91 -4.18
C ILE A 93 -0.27 -3.65 -3.96
N ALA A 94 0.57 -3.61 -2.92
CA ALA A 94 1.40 -2.46 -2.63
C ALA A 94 2.40 -2.14 -3.74
N VAL A 95 3.03 -3.17 -4.31
CA VAL A 95 3.92 -3.01 -5.47
C VAL A 95 3.15 -2.42 -6.65
N GLN A 96 1.97 -2.95 -6.98
CA GLN A 96 1.16 -2.42 -8.08
C GLN A 96 0.73 -0.97 -7.86
N ILE A 97 0.25 -0.64 -6.65
CA ILE A 97 -0.19 0.71 -6.30
C ILE A 97 0.98 1.71 -6.32
N SER A 98 2.13 1.35 -5.75
CA SER A 98 3.33 2.20 -5.78
C SER A 98 3.80 2.49 -7.21
N LEU A 99 3.74 1.49 -8.10
CA LEU A 99 4.04 1.68 -9.52
C LEU A 99 3.04 2.63 -10.19
N LEU A 100 1.74 2.46 -9.96
CA LEU A 100 0.71 3.36 -10.52
C LEU A 100 0.86 4.81 -10.05
N ILE A 101 1.40 5.03 -8.84
CA ILE A 101 1.66 6.36 -8.30
C ILE A 101 2.90 6.99 -8.96
N ILE A 102 3.98 6.22 -9.16
CA ILE A 102 5.25 6.73 -9.69
C ILE A 102 5.22 6.83 -11.23
N GLU A 103 4.54 5.90 -11.89
CA GLU A 103 4.45 5.76 -13.34
C GLU A 103 2.98 5.83 -13.80
N PRO A 104 2.33 7.01 -13.71
CA PRO A 104 0.91 7.17 -14.02
C PRO A 104 0.50 6.69 -15.41
N GLU A 105 1.39 6.77 -16.39
CA GLU A 105 1.11 6.36 -17.78
C GLU A 105 1.21 4.85 -18.03
N SER A 106 1.65 4.07 -17.02
CA SER A 106 1.81 2.63 -17.12
C SER A 106 0.47 1.89 -16.99
N SER A 107 0.23 0.90 -17.85
CA SER A 107 -0.91 -0.01 -17.76
C SER A 107 -0.55 -1.21 -16.88
N VAL A 108 -0.73 -1.09 -15.57
CA VAL A 108 -0.61 -2.23 -14.65
C VAL A 108 -1.95 -2.95 -14.60
N VAL A 109 -2.01 -4.19 -15.08
CA VAL A 109 -3.22 -5.03 -14.96
C VAL A 109 -3.29 -5.57 -13.54
N LEU A 110 -4.35 -5.20 -12.80
CA LEU A 110 -4.67 -5.81 -11.52
C LEU A 110 -5.36 -7.15 -11.78
N GLU A 111 -4.59 -8.23 -11.80
CA GLU A 111 -5.16 -9.57 -11.83
C GLU A 111 -5.82 -9.85 -10.47
N ASN A 112 -7.15 -9.87 -10.47
CA ASN A 112 -7.96 -10.34 -9.34
C ASN A 112 -8.05 -11.87 -9.42
N GLU A 113 -7.03 -12.57 -8.91
CA GLU A 113 -7.10 -14.02 -8.66
C GLU A 113 -7.61 -14.33 -7.25
#